data_AF-A0A930F0M3-F1
#
_entry.id   AF-A0A930F0M3-F1
#
_cell.length_a   1.000
_cell.length_b   1.000
_cell.length_c   1.000
_cell.angle_alpha   90.00
_cell.angle_beta   90.00
_cell.angle_gamma   90.00
#
_symmetry.space_group_name_H-M   'P 1'
#
loop_
_entity.id
_entity.type
_entity.pdbx_description
1 polymer ?
#
loop_
_entity_poly.entity_id
_entity_poly.type
_entity_poly.pdbx_seq_one_letter_code
_entity_poly.pdbx_strand_id
1 'polypeptide(L)'
;MKFRTEVEIPISEKKIQISDSLFSIGSCFATEISVKLADSQFQTLNNPFGTLFNPWAVKNSIQEIFENKIYTEKDLDFHQGEYLSFNHHTSFNSENQKDTLRKINEKINLAHEFLKRSNWVIITYGTAFVYEHLAQNIFVANCHKIPQTNFNKRLLTHEELVNSIAETCHILKKICPKEALILFTLSPVRHTKDGFSENNLSKAKLL
;
A
#
# COMPACT_ATOMS: atom_id res chain seq x y z
N MET A 1 -35.24 -17.36 12.62
CA MET A 1 -35.04 -16.50 11.43
C MET A 1 -33.55 -16.28 11.24
N LYS A 2 -32.99 -16.58 10.06
CA LYS A 2 -31.59 -16.23 9.74
C LYS A 2 -31.55 -14.78 9.26
N PHE A 3 -30.94 -13.89 10.05
CA PHE A 3 -30.85 -12.44 9.77
C PHE A 3 -29.62 -12.04 8.96
N ARG A 4 -28.81 -13.00 8.53
CA ARG A 4 -27.57 -12.78 7.78
C ARG A 4 -27.34 -13.92 6.80
N THR A 5 -26.63 -13.62 5.72
CA THR A 5 -26.06 -14.63 4.83
C THR A 5 -24.86 -15.24 5.54
N GLU A 6 -24.93 -16.53 5.84
CA GLU A 6 -23.78 -17.29 6.34
C GLU A 6 -22.94 -17.70 5.14
N VAL A 7 -21.66 -17.34 5.18
CA VAL A 7 -20.68 -17.71 4.16
C VAL A 7 -19.73 -18.71 4.80
N GLU A 8 -19.71 -19.94 4.28
CA GLU A 8 -18.72 -20.93 4.68
C GLU A 8 -17.42 -20.67 3.94
N ILE A 9 -16.37 -20.35 4.70
CA ILE A 9 -15.04 -20.11 4.15
C ILE A 9 -14.21 -21.37 4.42
N PRO A 10 -13.74 -22.09 3.38
CA PRO A 10 -12.92 -23.27 3.57
C PRO A 10 -11.61 -22.88 4.27
N ILE A 11 -11.15 -23.77 5.14
CA ILE A 11 -9.90 -23.58 5.88
C ILE A 11 -8.74 -23.64 4.87
N SER A 12 -7.90 -22.60 4.83
CA SER A 12 -6.69 -22.62 4.00
C SER A 12 -5.78 -23.78 4.40
N GLU A 13 -5.34 -24.59 3.43
CA GLU A 13 -4.40 -25.70 3.63
C GLU A 13 -3.03 -25.20 4.10
N LYS A 14 -2.58 -24.07 3.55
CA LYS A 14 -1.35 -23.41 3.99
C LYS A 14 -1.66 -22.41 5.10
N LYS A 15 -0.92 -22.52 6.20
CA LYS A 15 -1.03 -21.66 7.38
C LYS A 15 0.20 -20.80 7.51
N ILE A 16 0.00 -19.58 8.02
CA ILE A 16 1.09 -18.72 8.49
C ILE A 16 1.71 -19.38 9.73
N GLN A 17 3.00 -19.64 9.67
CA GLN A 17 3.81 -20.23 10.76
C GLN A 17 4.61 -19.13 11.46
N ILE A 18 5.00 -19.36 12.72
CA ILE A 18 5.81 -18.39 13.50
C ILE A 18 7.16 -18.11 12.82
N SER A 19 7.71 -19.09 12.09
CA SER A 19 8.94 -18.94 11.32
C SER A 19 8.78 -18.13 10.03
N ASP A 20 7.55 -17.81 9.60
CA ASP A 20 7.32 -17.10 8.36
C ASP A 20 7.68 -15.61 8.49
N SER A 21 8.33 -15.08 7.45
CA SER A 21 8.49 -13.65 7.24
C SER A 21 7.29 -13.08 6.49
N LEU A 22 6.61 -12.11 7.10
CA LEU A 22 5.35 -11.53 6.64
C LEU A 22 5.56 -10.07 6.21
N PHE A 23 5.49 -9.81 4.91
CA PHE A 23 5.46 -8.45 4.40
C PHE A 23 4.01 -7.99 4.28
N SER A 24 3.65 -6.88 4.91
CA SER A 24 2.30 -6.30 4.87
C SER A 24 2.33 -4.93 4.22
N ILE A 25 1.42 -4.68 3.28
CA ILE A 25 1.28 -3.38 2.61
C ILE A 25 -0.18 -3.05 2.30
N GLY A 26 -0.51 -1.76 2.37
CA GLY A 26 -1.83 -1.24 2.05
C GLY A 26 -2.42 -0.39 3.17
N SER A 27 -3.73 -0.53 3.39
CA SER A 27 -4.52 0.41 4.21
C SER A 27 -4.07 0.42 5.68
N CYS A 28 -4.62 1.33 6.48
CA CYS A 28 -4.35 1.35 7.93
C CYS A 28 -4.71 0.02 8.61
N PHE A 29 -5.71 -0.72 8.10
CA PHE A 29 -6.02 -2.06 8.57
C PHE A 29 -4.84 -3.04 8.41
N ALA A 30 -4.06 -2.92 7.32
CA ALA A 30 -2.87 -3.74 7.10
C ALA A 30 -1.82 -3.51 8.20
N THR A 31 -1.67 -2.25 8.63
CA THR A 31 -0.82 -1.87 9.75
C THR A 31 -1.30 -2.50 11.05
N GLU A 32 -2.59 -2.36 11.38
CA GLU A 32 -3.15 -2.92 12.62
C GLU A 32 -2.99 -4.44 12.72
N ILE A 33 -3.22 -5.16 11.61
CA ILE A 33 -3.03 -6.61 11.57
C ILE A 33 -1.54 -6.96 11.69
N SER A 34 -0.66 -6.23 11.00
CA SER A 34 0.78 -6.49 11.10
C SER A 34 1.32 -6.24 12.51
N VAL A 35 0.84 -5.21 13.22
CA VAL A 35 1.24 -4.94 14.62
C VAL A 35 0.82 -6.09 15.53
N LYS A 36 -0.42 -6.56 15.41
CA LYS A 36 -0.91 -7.72 16.18
C LYS A 36 -0.09 -8.99 15.93
N LEU A 37 0.34 -9.21 14.69
CA LEU A 37 1.23 -10.32 14.32
C LEU A 37 2.62 -10.12 14.94
N ALA A 38 3.19 -8.92 14.87
CA ALA A 38 4.47 -8.60 15.49
C ALA A 38 4.45 -8.80 17.01
N ASP A 39 3.39 -8.35 17.69
CA ASP A 39 3.19 -8.54 19.13
C ASP A 39 3.14 -10.03 19.51
N SER A 40 2.67 -10.86 18.57
CA SER A 40 2.63 -12.32 18.68
C SER A 40 3.93 -13.00 18.21
N GLN A 41 5.03 -12.25 18.11
CA GLN A 41 6.38 -12.71 17.74
C GLN A 41 6.56 -13.18 16.28
N PHE A 42 5.62 -12.85 15.38
CA PHE A 42 5.85 -13.08 13.95
C PHE A 42 6.85 -12.06 13.39
N GLN A 43 7.66 -12.50 12.42
CA GLN A 43 8.58 -11.61 11.74
C GLN A 43 7.82 -10.79 10.70
N THR A 44 7.58 -9.51 10.96
CA THR A 44 6.78 -8.66 10.07
C THR A 44 7.56 -7.44 9.58
N LEU A 45 7.30 -7.02 8.34
CA LEU A 45 7.60 -5.67 7.87
C LEU A 45 6.32 -5.06 7.28
N ASN A 46 5.96 -3.87 7.77
CA ASN A 46 4.71 -3.22 7.41
C ASN A 46 4.94 -1.89 6.70
N ASN A 47 4.20 -1.65 5.62
CA ASN A 47 3.98 -0.36 4.99
C ASN A 47 5.25 0.51 4.91
N PRO A 48 6.27 0.10 4.14
CA PRO A 48 7.52 0.84 4.03
C PRO A 48 7.37 2.24 3.39
N PHE A 49 6.23 2.53 2.76
CA PHE A 49 5.86 3.85 2.23
C PHE A 49 4.81 4.55 3.11
N GLY A 50 4.45 3.95 4.25
CA GLY A 50 3.28 4.29 5.03
C GLY A 50 1.97 3.77 4.40
N THR A 51 0.83 4.28 4.87
CA THR A 51 -0.48 3.75 4.47
C THR A 51 -0.82 4.06 3.01
N LEU A 52 -1.15 3.01 2.26
CA LEU A 52 -1.57 3.06 0.85
C LEU A 52 -2.96 2.45 0.69
N PHE A 53 -3.78 2.93 -0.24
CA PHE A 53 -5.18 2.44 -0.32
C PHE A 53 -5.53 1.77 -1.65
N ASN A 54 -4.99 2.22 -2.77
CA ASN A 54 -5.40 1.75 -4.08
C ASN A 54 -4.35 0.87 -4.76
N PRO A 55 -4.76 0.02 -5.72
CA PRO A 55 -3.84 -0.88 -6.42
C PRO A 55 -2.69 -0.20 -7.15
N TRP A 56 -2.92 0.99 -7.73
CA TRP A 56 -1.85 1.74 -8.40
C TRP A 56 -0.74 2.13 -7.43
N ALA A 57 -1.09 2.71 -6.28
CA ALA A 57 -0.12 3.18 -5.29
C ALA A 57 0.68 2.01 -4.70
N VAL A 58 0.01 0.89 -4.40
CA VAL A 58 0.68 -0.34 -3.95
C VAL A 58 1.63 -0.84 -5.04
N LYS A 59 1.18 -0.95 -6.29
CA LYS A 59 2.02 -1.37 -7.41
C LYS A 59 3.25 -0.49 -7.55
N ASN A 60 3.07 0.83 -7.52
CA ASN A 60 4.16 1.80 -7.64
C ASN A 60 5.19 1.60 -6.52
N SER A 61 4.75 1.48 -5.27
CA SER A 61 5.65 1.23 -4.15
C SER A 61 6.40 -0.11 -4.26
N ILE A 62 5.73 -1.18 -4.70
CA ILE A 62 6.36 -2.50 -4.91
C ILE A 62 7.39 -2.44 -6.04
N GLN A 63 7.12 -1.69 -7.12
CA GLN A 63 8.09 -1.46 -8.20
C GLN A 63 9.33 -0.74 -7.67
N GLU A 64 9.17 0.34 -6.91
CA GLU A 64 10.31 1.11 -6.38
C GLU A 64 11.12 0.29 -5.36
N ILE A 65 10.46 -0.55 -4.55
CA ILE A 65 11.14 -1.51 -3.67
C ILE A 65 11.90 -2.54 -4.49
N PHE A 66 11.29 -3.09 -5.55
CA PHE A 66 11.93 -4.07 -6.42
C PHE A 66 13.20 -3.53 -7.07
N GLU A 67 13.16 -2.30 -7.58
CA GLU A 67 14.30 -1.60 -8.18
C GLU A 67 15.34 -1.14 -7.16
N ASN A 68 15.03 -1.24 -5.86
CA ASN A 68 15.79 -0.64 -4.77
C ASN A 68 16.07 0.86 -5.03
N LYS A 69 15.03 1.59 -5.46
CA LYS A 69 15.13 2.97 -5.91
C LYS A 69 15.75 3.87 -4.84
N ILE A 70 16.71 4.70 -5.26
CA ILE A 70 17.31 5.73 -4.42
C ILE A 70 16.64 7.07 -4.74
N TYR A 71 15.92 7.61 -3.77
CA TYR A 71 15.36 8.96 -3.83
C TYR A 71 16.45 10.00 -3.64
N THR A 72 16.36 11.06 -4.43
CA THR A 72 17.22 12.24 -4.43
C THR A 72 16.39 13.49 -4.19
N GLU A 73 17.06 14.64 -4.08
CA GLU A 73 16.43 15.95 -3.89
C GLU A 73 15.38 16.27 -4.97
N LYS A 74 15.52 15.70 -6.19
CA LYS A 74 14.60 15.88 -7.31
C LYS A 74 13.28 15.11 -7.15
N ASP A 75 13.27 14.12 -6.29
CA ASP A 75 12.10 13.28 -6.00
C ASP A 75 11.25 13.84 -4.84
N LEU A 76 11.65 15.00 -4.29
CA LEU A 76 10.98 15.66 -3.19
C LEU A 76 10.34 16.98 -3.61
N ASP A 77 9.18 17.25 -3.04
CA ASP A 77 8.51 18.53 -3.07
C ASP A 77 8.65 19.23 -1.72
N PHE A 78 8.51 20.56 -1.73
CA PHE A 78 8.52 21.36 -0.51
C PHE A 78 7.18 22.09 -0.36
N HIS A 79 6.48 21.82 0.74
CA HIS A 79 5.16 22.39 1.00
C HIS A 79 4.96 22.62 2.51
N GLN A 80 4.44 23.80 2.87
CA GLN A 80 4.16 24.18 4.26
C GLN A 80 5.35 23.98 5.23
N GLY A 81 6.58 24.22 4.77
CA GLY A 81 7.78 24.11 5.61
C GLY A 81 8.40 22.71 5.67
N GLU A 82 7.79 21.71 5.04
CA GLU A 82 8.29 20.34 5.04
C GLU A 82 8.65 19.85 3.63
N TYR A 83 9.66 19.00 3.56
CA TYR A 83 10.00 18.18 2.41
C TYR A 83 9.19 16.89 2.42
N LEU A 84 8.59 16.55 1.29
CA LEU A 84 7.69 15.41 1.13
C LEU A 84 7.89 14.69 -0.20
N SER A 85 7.37 13.47 -0.30
CA SER A 85 7.21 12.75 -1.56
C SER A 85 5.76 12.31 -1.68
N PHE A 86 5.12 12.61 -2.80
CA PHE A 86 3.73 12.22 -3.09
C PHE A 86 3.47 10.71 -3.06
N ASN A 87 4.53 9.89 -3.07
CA ASN A 87 4.43 8.43 -2.96
C ASN A 87 4.41 7.95 -1.49
N HIS A 88 4.77 8.80 -0.54
CA HIS A 88 5.00 8.43 0.86
C HIS A 88 3.97 9.07 1.79
N HIS A 89 3.69 8.40 2.90
CA HIS A 89 2.84 8.96 3.95
C HIS A 89 3.52 10.17 4.62
N THR A 90 2.71 11.07 5.20
CA THR A 90 3.19 12.28 5.89
C THR A 90 4.15 12.02 7.05
N SER A 91 4.20 10.79 7.57
CA SER A 91 5.19 10.37 8.58
C SER A 91 6.64 10.41 8.09
N PHE A 92 6.87 10.45 6.76
CA PHE A 92 8.19 10.59 6.17
C PHE A 92 8.64 12.04 6.08
N ASN A 93 7.70 12.99 6.12
CA ASN A 93 7.99 14.41 6.01
C ASN A 93 8.95 14.89 7.12
N SER A 94 9.67 15.97 6.80
CA SER A 94 10.52 16.70 7.74
C SER A 94 10.84 18.08 7.17
N GLU A 95 11.12 19.05 8.04
CA GLU A 95 11.70 20.35 7.66
C GLU A 95 13.11 20.20 7.05
N ASN A 96 13.78 19.06 7.30
CA ASN A 96 15.11 18.77 6.76
C ASN A 96 15.05 17.78 5.59
N GLN A 97 15.44 18.24 4.40
CA GLN A 97 15.48 17.44 3.17
C GLN A 97 16.27 16.14 3.33
N LYS A 98 17.43 16.18 3.99
CA LYS A 98 18.29 15.02 4.19
C LYS A 98 17.63 13.98 5.08
N ASP A 99 16.88 14.41 6.09
CA ASP A 99 16.15 13.49 6.97
C ASP A 99 15.00 12.80 6.23
N THR A 100 14.24 13.53 5.40
CA THR A 100 13.20 12.94 4.55
C THR A 100 13.80 11.89 3.60
N LEU A 101 14.87 12.23 2.87
CA LEU A 101 15.55 11.31 1.96
C LEU A 101 16.08 10.07 2.68
N ARG A 102 16.72 10.27 3.83
CA ARG A 102 17.26 9.18 4.64
C ARG A 102 16.16 8.21 5.07
N LYS A 103 15.05 8.72 5.63
CA LYS A 103 13.91 7.87 6.04
C LYS A 103 13.36 7.05 4.88
N ILE A 104 13.17 7.68 3.71
CA ILE A 104 12.65 7.02 2.50
C ILE A 104 13.60 5.91 2.05
N ASN A 105 14.87 6.26 1.82
CA ASN A 105 15.86 5.33 1.27
C ASN A 105 16.15 4.16 2.22
N GLU A 106 16.22 4.41 3.53
CA GLU A 106 16.37 3.35 4.54
C GLU A 106 15.19 2.37 4.49
N LYS A 107 13.95 2.86 4.35
CA LYS A 107 12.76 2.01 4.30
C LYS A 107 12.61 1.24 3.00
N ILE A 108 12.97 1.84 1.86
CA ILE A 108 13.01 1.14 0.57
C ILE A 108 14.02 -0.01 0.63
N ASN A 109 15.26 0.27 1.07
CA ASN A 109 16.29 -0.76 1.15
C ASN A 109 15.93 -1.87 2.14
N LEU A 110 15.39 -1.51 3.30
CA LEU A 110 14.88 -2.49 4.28
C LEU A 110 13.80 -3.40 3.66
N ALA A 111 12.86 -2.81 2.92
CA ALA A 111 11.79 -3.55 2.26
C ALA A 111 12.31 -4.44 1.13
N HIS A 112 13.28 -3.96 0.36
CA HIS A 112 13.92 -4.71 -0.72
C HIS A 112 14.55 -5.99 -0.18
N GLU A 113 15.34 -5.88 0.90
CA GLU A 113 15.96 -7.04 1.55
C GLU A 113 14.95 -7.94 2.26
N PHE A 114 13.87 -7.38 2.81
CA PHE A 114 12.82 -8.18 3.46
C PHE A 114 12.05 -9.02 2.45
N LEU A 115 11.66 -8.46 1.30
CA LEU A 115 10.91 -9.16 0.26
C LEU A 115 11.66 -10.40 -0.27
N LYS A 116 13.00 -10.34 -0.38
CA LYS A 116 13.84 -11.48 -0.80
C LYS A 116 13.69 -12.74 0.06
N ARG A 117 13.20 -12.60 1.28
CA ARG A 117 12.99 -13.71 2.23
C ARG A 117 11.55 -13.84 2.71
N SER A 118 10.62 -13.06 2.16
CA SER A 118 9.21 -13.09 2.59
C SER A 118 8.54 -14.41 2.19
N ASN A 119 7.94 -15.09 3.16
CA ASN A 119 7.09 -16.25 2.91
C ASN A 119 5.67 -15.83 2.54
N TRP A 120 5.21 -14.70 3.08
CA TRP A 120 3.91 -14.12 2.77
C TRP A 120 4.02 -12.64 2.43
N VAL A 121 3.25 -12.24 1.42
CA VAL A 121 3.01 -10.85 1.07
C VAL A 121 1.52 -10.58 1.19
N ILE A 122 1.14 -9.85 2.23
CA ILE A 122 -0.25 -9.49 2.53
C ILE A 122 -0.51 -8.11 1.97
N ILE A 123 -1.47 -8.01 1.05
CA ILE A 123 -1.86 -6.76 0.40
C ILE A 123 -3.29 -6.43 0.79
N THR A 124 -3.50 -5.29 1.45
CA THR A 124 -4.83 -4.83 1.89
C THR A 124 -5.24 -3.56 1.15
N TYR A 125 -6.09 -3.70 0.13
CA TYR A 125 -6.65 -2.53 -0.55
C TYR A 125 -7.77 -1.88 0.29
N GLY A 126 -7.91 -0.56 0.17
CA GLY A 126 -8.95 0.23 0.84
C GLY A 126 -9.91 0.93 -0.11
N THR A 127 -9.44 1.32 -1.30
CA THR A 127 -10.26 2.04 -2.28
C THR A 127 -9.73 1.88 -3.71
N ALA A 128 -10.60 2.01 -4.70
CA ALA A 128 -10.25 2.09 -6.12
C ALA A 128 -10.11 3.55 -6.57
N PHE A 129 -10.27 4.53 -5.68
CA PHE A 129 -10.01 5.94 -5.98
C PHE A 129 -8.51 6.20 -6.07
N VAL A 130 -8.12 6.95 -7.10
CA VAL A 130 -6.82 7.56 -7.26
C VAL A 130 -6.94 9.07 -7.28
N TYR A 131 -5.82 9.72 -7.00
CA TYR A 131 -5.66 11.17 -7.02
C TYR A 131 -4.53 11.51 -7.98
N GLU A 132 -4.77 12.51 -8.81
CA GLU A 132 -3.82 13.03 -9.77
C GLU A 132 -3.51 14.49 -9.42
N HIS A 133 -2.24 14.80 -9.17
CA HIS A 133 -1.81 16.16 -8.88
C HIS A 133 -1.82 16.99 -10.17
N LEU A 134 -2.70 17.97 -10.25
CA LEU A 134 -3.00 18.70 -11.48
C LEU A 134 -1.80 19.48 -12.03
N ALA A 135 -1.00 20.09 -11.15
CA ALA A 135 0.12 20.93 -11.57
C ALA A 135 1.29 20.13 -12.16
N GLN A 136 1.50 18.90 -11.69
CA GLN A 136 2.57 18.02 -12.13
C GLN A 136 2.09 16.93 -13.10
N ASN A 137 0.78 16.75 -13.24
CA ASN A 137 0.15 15.73 -14.08
C ASN A 137 0.66 14.31 -13.75
N ILE A 138 0.70 13.99 -12.45
CA ILE A 138 1.14 12.70 -11.92
C ILE A 138 0.10 12.11 -10.96
N PHE A 139 0.00 10.79 -10.89
CA PHE A 139 -0.70 10.14 -9.79
C PHE A 139 0.09 10.26 -8.50
N VAL A 140 -0.65 10.37 -7.40
CA VAL A 140 -0.09 10.48 -6.05
C VAL A 140 -0.68 9.42 -5.15
N ALA A 141 0.15 8.86 -4.26
CA ALA A 141 -0.31 7.94 -3.23
C ALA A 141 -0.85 8.68 -2.00
N ASN A 142 -0.30 9.86 -1.71
CA ASN A 142 -0.69 10.70 -0.59
C ASN A 142 -0.87 12.17 -1.04
N CYS A 143 -1.89 12.84 -0.52
CA CYS A 143 -2.17 14.26 -0.85
C CYS A 143 -1.56 15.24 0.15
N HIS A 144 -0.90 14.80 1.22
CA HIS A 144 -0.21 15.62 2.23
C HIS A 144 -1.02 16.80 2.80
N LYS A 145 -2.34 16.64 2.95
CA LYS A 145 -3.27 17.70 3.37
C LYS A 145 -3.28 18.94 2.46
N ILE A 146 -2.70 18.86 1.27
CA ILE A 146 -2.79 19.88 0.23
C ILE A 146 -4.28 20.01 -0.19
N PRO A 147 -4.77 21.22 -0.51
CA PRO A 147 -6.17 21.42 -0.88
C PRO A 147 -6.64 20.49 -2.00
N GLN A 148 -7.84 19.92 -1.85
CA GLN A 148 -8.38 18.94 -2.80
C GLN A 148 -8.56 19.51 -4.22
N THR A 149 -8.68 20.83 -4.36
CA THR A 149 -8.73 21.53 -5.65
C THR A 149 -7.47 21.34 -6.49
N ASN A 150 -6.36 20.94 -5.88
CA ASN A 150 -5.10 20.66 -6.58
C ASN A 150 -5.05 19.23 -7.15
N PHE A 151 -6.08 18.43 -6.89
CA PHE A 151 -6.11 17.03 -7.31
C PHE A 151 -7.38 16.72 -8.09
N ASN A 152 -7.22 15.95 -9.16
CA ASN A 152 -8.33 15.26 -9.79
C ASN A 152 -8.52 13.90 -9.12
N LYS A 153 -9.70 13.65 -8.58
CA LYS A 153 -10.07 12.37 -7.96
C LYS A 153 -10.95 11.59 -8.92
N ARG A 154 -10.57 10.35 -9.22
CA ARG A 154 -11.39 9.43 -10.02
C ARG A 154 -11.22 7.99 -9.59
N LEU A 155 -12.15 7.13 -10.03
CA LEU A 155 -11.98 5.70 -9.93
C LEU A 155 -10.96 5.22 -10.98
N LEU A 156 -10.17 4.23 -10.60
CA LEU A 156 -9.42 3.43 -11.57
C LEU A 156 -10.40 2.72 -12.51
N THR A 157 -10.01 2.64 -13.79
CA THR A 157 -10.71 1.81 -14.76
C THR A 157 -10.49 0.32 -14.44
N HIS A 158 -11.30 -0.56 -15.03
CA HIS A 158 -11.11 -2.00 -14.85
C HIS A 158 -9.73 -2.45 -15.36
N GLU A 159 -9.29 -1.91 -16.50
CA GLU A 159 -7.97 -2.20 -17.07
C GLU A 159 -6.84 -1.73 -16.14
N GLU A 160 -6.90 -0.51 -15.61
CA GLU A 160 -5.88 -0.01 -14.68
C GLU A 160 -5.79 -0.84 -13.39
N LEU A 161 -6.93 -1.33 -12.88
CA LEU A 161 -6.99 -2.21 -11.72
C LEU A 161 -6.32 -3.56 -12.01
N VAL A 162 -6.74 -4.23 -13.08
CA VAL A 162 -6.21 -5.55 -13.46
C VAL A 162 -4.72 -5.45 -13.75
N ASN A 163 -4.28 -4.44 -14.50
CA ASN A 163 -2.87 -4.24 -14.83
C ASN A 163 -2.04 -3.97 -13.56
N SER A 164 -2.52 -3.11 -12.65
CA SER A 164 -1.79 -2.82 -11.41
C SER A 164 -1.63 -4.07 -10.52
N ILE A 165 -2.68 -4.88 -10.38
CA ILE A 165 -2.64 -6.11 -9.59
C ILE A 165 -1.75 -7.16 -10.26
N ALA A 166 -1.86 -7.34 -11.58
CA ALA A 166 -1.07 -8.30 -12.34
C ALA A 166 0.43 -7.95 -12.30
N GLU A 167 0.78 -6.68 -12.51
CA GLU A 167 2.16 -6.19 -12.40
C GLU A 167 2.70 -6.37 -10.98
N THR A 168 1.91 -6.06 -9.95
CA THR A 168 2.30 -6.30 -8.55
C THR A 168 2.66 -7.76 -8.33
N CYS A 169 1.81 -8.69 -8.77
CA CYS A 169 2.08 -10.13 -8.69
C CYS A 169 3.35 -10.54 -9.46
N HIS A 170 3.55 -9.99 -10.66
CA HIS A 170 4.72 -10.28 -11.50
C HIS A 170 6.02 -9.84 -10.83
N ILE A 171 6.05 -8.62 -10.28
CA ILE A 171 7.20 -8.07 -9.58
C ILE A 171 7.52 -8.89 -8.32
N LEU A 172 6.49 -9.19 -7.51
CA LEU A 172 6.66 -9.99 -6.28
C LEU A 172 7.23 -11.38 -6.59
N LYS A 173 6.78 -12.04 -7.65
CA LYS A 173 7.31 -13.35 -8.09
C LYS A 173 8.79 -13.30 -8.52
N LYS A 174 9.32 -12.12 -8.87
CA LYS A 174 10.73 -11.96 -9.26
C LYS A 174 11.65 -11.78 -8.05
N ILE A 175 11.17 -11.14 -6.99
CA ILE A 175 12.00 -10.80 -5.81
C ILE A 175 11.82 -11.76 -4.65
N CYS A 176 10.59 -12.25 -4.42
CA CYS A 176 10.30 -13.17 -3.33
C CYS A 176 10.77 -14.60 -3.67
N PRO A 177 10.94 -15.46 -2.64
CA PRO A 177 11.11 -16.90 -2.83
C PRO A 177 9.98 -17.49 -3.69
N LYS A 178 10.29 -18.54 -4.45
CA LYS A 178 9.35 -19.17 -5.41
C LYS A 178 8.06 -19.67 -4.73
N GLU A 179 8.17 -20.11 -3.48
CA GLU A 179 7.08 -20.67 -2.68
C GLU A 179 6.26 -19.60 -1.93
N ALA A 180 6.66 -18.32 -2.02
CA ALA A 180 6.00 -17.22 -1.33
C ALA A 180 4.54 -17.07 -1.77
N LEU A 181 3.67 -16.76 -0.81
CA LEU A 181 2.24 -16.60 -1.03
C LEU A 181 1.84 -15.14 -0.99
N ILE A 182 1.01 -14.74 -1.95
CA ILE A 182 0.42 -13.40 -1.99
C ILE A 182 -1.02 -13.51 -1.50
N LEU A 183 -1.34 -12.83 -0.41
CA LEU A 183 -2.67 -12.80 0.20
C LEU A 183 -3.30 -11.42 -0.01
N PHE A 184 -4.32 -11.36 -0.85
CA PHE A 184 -5.13 -10.17 -1.02
C PHE A 184 -6.23 -10.10 0.03
N THR A 185 -6.43 -8.91 0.58
CA THR A 185 -7.49 -8.61 1.53
C THR A 185 -8.10 -7.25 1.20
N LEU A 186 -9.33 -7.04 1.66
CA LEU A 186 -10.03 -5.78 1.50
C LEU A 186 -10.26 -5.16 2.87
N SER A 187 -9.88 -3.89 3.03
CA SER A 187 -10.04 -3.16 4.28
C SER A 187 -11.51 -3.07 4.68
N PRO A 188 -11.88 -3.34 5.95
CA PRO A 188 -13.24 -3.18 6.43
C PRO A 188 -13.62 -1.70 6.67
N VAL A 189 -12.63 -0.80 6.73
CA VAL A 189 -12.81 0.63 7.02
C VAL A 189 -13.72 1.28 5.99
N ARG A 190 -14.79 1.95 6.43
CA ARG A 190 -15.74 2.64 5.54
C ARG A 190 -15.30 4.08 5.34
N HIS A 191 -15.09 4.48 4.10
CA HIS A 191 -14.79 5.87 3.73
C HIS A 191 -16.07 6.59 3.33
N THR A 192 -16.84 7.05 4.31
CA THR A 192 -18.18 7.62 4.09
C THR A 192 -18.17 9.10 3.68
N LYS A 193 -16.99 9.72 3.59
CA LYS A 193 -16.86 11.15 3.23
C LYS A 193 -17.51 11.47 1.88
N ASP A 194 -17.46 10.54 0.94
CA ASP A 194 -18.04 10.68 -0.41
C ASP A 194 -19.41 10.00 -0.55
N GLY A 195 -19.98 9.45 0.53
CA GLY A 195 -21.22 8.68 0.49
C GLY A 195 -21.01 7.15 0.58
N PHE A 196 -22.07 6.45 1.00
CA PHE A 196 -22.03 4.99 1.14
C PHE A 196 -22.03 4.27 -0.20
N SER A 197 -22.73 4.80 -1.20
CA SER A 197 -22.81 4.23 -2.54
C SER A 197 -21.45 4.21 -3.22
N GLU A 198 -20.72 5.32 -3.13
CA GLU A 198 -19.39 5.53 -3.70
C GLU A 198 -18.35 4.63 -3.02
N ASN A 199 -18.40 4.54 -1.68
CA ASN A 199 -17.58 3.59 -0.92
C ASN A 199 -17.85 2.14 -1.35
N ASN A 200 -19.12 1.76 -1.49
CA ASN A 200 -19.50 0.39 -1.85
C ASN A 200 -19.08 0.06 -3.29
N LEU A 201 -19.32 0.97 -4.24
CA LEU A 201 -18.89 0.82 -5.63
C LEU A 201 -17.36 0.72 -5.74
N SER A 202 -16.64 1.59 -5.03
CA SER A 202 -15.18 1.57 -4.98
C SER A 202 -14.65 0.22 -4.46
N LYS A 203 -15.30 -0.34 -3.45
CA LYS A 203 -14.88 -1.63 -2.86
C LYS A 203 -15.28 -2.81 -3.74
N ALA A 204 -16.45 -2.76 -4.36
CA ALA A 204 -16.90 -3.78 -5.31
C ALA A 204 -15.94 -3.90 -6.50
N LYS A 205 -15.34 -2.80 -6.95
CA LYS A 205 -14.31 -2.82 -8.02
C LYS A 205 -13.00 -3.53 -7.63
N LEU A 206 -12.74 -3.72 -6.34
CA LEU A 206 -11.53 -4.39 -5.83
C LEU A 206 -11.72 -5.90 -5.59
N LEU A 207 -12.94 -6.40 -5.80
CA LEU A 207 -13.32 -7.82 -5.70
C LEU A 207 -13.47 -8.38 -7.13
#